data_AF-A0A3Q3X2Y5-F1
#
_entry.id   AF-A0A3Q3X2Y5-F1
#
_cell.length_a   1.000
_cell.length_b   1.000
_cell.length_c   1.000
_cell.angle_alpha   90.00
_cell.angle_beta   90.00
_cell.angle_gamma   90.00
#
_symmetry.space_group_name_H-M   'P 1'
#
loop_
_entity.id
_entity.type
_entity.pdbx_description
1 polymer ?
#
loop_
_entity_poly.entity_id
_entity_poly.type
_entity_poly.pdbx_seq_one_letter_code
_entity_poly.pdbx_strand_id
1 'polypeptide(L)'
;MICLGLTVTPVAWVCNRKHSRRGRHTVFSAPDFVGRPETRPVLPPFVALPLKTPAAFHERIRSLERARTGNFLKHKLCSRPQRAELVRLHILQETQAEPSLQATQMKLKRARLADDLNEKIAQRPGPMELVEKNILPVDSQSDQKASAPQPSATVVPCVTLGSLLLKVRFEAALHFTKVCLHLLSCSF
;
A
#
# COMPACT_ATOMS: atom_id res chain seq x y z
N MET A 1 -9.46 -47.81 -60.65
CA MET A 1 -10.75 -47.15 -60.33
C MET A 1 -10.48 -46.28 -59.11
N ILE A 2 -10.43 -44.96 -59.12
CA ILE A 2 -11.08 -43.94 -59.95
C ILE A 2 -10.13 -42.73 -60.04
N CYS A 3 -9.96 -42.22 -61.26
CA CYS A 3 -9.44 -40.88 -61.55
C CYS A 3 -10.47 -39.82 -61.16
N LEU A 4 -10.09 -38.75 -60.49
CA LEU A 4 -10.72 -37.43 -60.68
C LEU A 4 -9.66 -36.34 -60.45
N GLY A 5 -9.04 -35.91 -61.55
CA GLY A 5 -8.41 -34.61 -61.62
C GLY A 5 -9.48 -33.53 -61.78
N LEU A 6 -9.28 -32.39 -61.12
CA LEU A 6 -9.90 -31.14 -61.54
C LEU A 6 -8.80 -30.10 -61.74
N THR A 7 -8.52 -29.90 -63.03
CA THR A 7 -7.97 -28.69 -63.61
C THR A 7 -9.02 -27.58 -63.54
N VAL A 8 -8.67 -26.42 -62.99
CA VAL A 8 -9.37 -25.16 -63.32
C VAL A 8 -8.33 -24.07 -63.57
N THR A 9 -8.53 -23.43 -64.70
CA THR A 9 -7.69 -22.51 -65.45
C THR A 9 -7.68 -21.08 -64.90
N PRO A 10 -6.67 -20.25 -65.25
CA PRO A 10 -6.63 -18.82 -64.92
C PRO A 10 -7.39 -18.03 -66.00
N VAL A 11 -8.32 -17.15 -65.60
CA VAL A 11 -9.04 -16.31 -66.56
C VAL A 11 -8.87 -14.83 -66.24
N ALA A 12 -8.19 -14.17 -67.19
CA ALA A 12 -8.36 -12.81 -67.67
C ALA A 12 -7.94 -11.64 -66.77
N TRP A 13 -6.74 -11.17 -67.05
CA TRP A 13 -6.40 -9.75 -67.04
C TRP A 13 -7.21 -9.03 -68.14
N VAL A 14 -8.08 -8.08 -67.77
CA VAL A 14 -8.58 -7.06 -68.71
C VAL A 14 -8.28 -5.70 -68.12
N CYS A 15 -7.25 -5.07 -68.67
CA CYS A 15 -6.98 -3.65 -68.55
C CYS A 15 -7.73 -2.96 -69.70
N ASN A 16 -8.63 -2.00 -69.42
CA ASN A 16 -9.03 -1.06 -70.45
C ASN A 16 -9.25 0.38 -69.96
N ARG A 17 -8.76 1.25 -70.83
CA ARG A 17 -8.29 2.62 -70.72
C ARG A 17 -9.40 3.58 -71.18
N LYS A 18 -9.64 4.62 -70.36
CA LYS A 18 -10.20 5.97 -70.65
C LYS A 18 -11.37 6.11 -71.64
N HIS A 19 -12.45 6.77 -71.19
CA HIS A 19 -12.91 8.00 -71.82
C HIS A 19 -13.67 8.93 -70.85
N SER A 20 -13.33 10.22 -70.97
CA SER A 20 -13.92 11.37 -70.29
C SER A 20 -15.33 11.66 -70.83
N ARG A 21 -16.29 11.98 -69.94
CA ARG A 21 -17.13 13.19 -70.02
C ARG A 21 -18.23 13.24 -68.94
N ARG A 22 -18.44 14.47 -68.44
CA ARG A 22 -19.62 15.02 -67.78
C ARG A 22 -19.83 14.69 -66.30
N GLY A 23 -19.41 15.67 -65.48
CA GLY A 23 -20.30 16.39 -64.57
C GLY A 23 -21.18 15.52 -63.67
N ARG A 24 -20.66 15.21 -62.49
CA ARG A 24 -21.47 15.08 -61.29
C ARG A 24 -20.65 15.63 -60.14
N HIS A 25 -21.17 16.66 -59.50
CA HIS A 25 -20.75 17.09 -58.18
C HIS A 25 -21.10 15.92 -57.25
N THR A 26 -20.21 14.94 -57.16
CA THR A 26 -20.21 14.03 -56.03
C THR A 26 -19.71 14.88 -54.87
N VAL A 27 -20.64 15.35 -54.06
CA VAL A 27 -20.34 15.68 -52.66
C VAL A 27 -19.58 14.47 -52.15
N PHE A 28 -18.26 14.60 -52.02
CA PHE A 28 -17.47 13.62 -51.32
C PHE A 28 -17.90 13.81 -49.87
N SER A 29 -18.98 13.12 -49.47
CA SER A 29 -19.35 12.99 -48.08
C SER A 29 -18.08 12.47 -47.42
N ALA A 30 -17.41 13.35 -46.68
CA ALA A 30 -16.23 12.97 -45.92
C ALA A 30 -16.65 11.75 -45.09
N PRO A 31 -15.92 10.62 -45.15
CA PRO A 31 -16.16 9.55 -44.21
C PRO A 31 -15.98 10.17 -42.83
N ASP A 32 -17.01 10.01 -42.01
CA ASP A 32 -17.11 10.55 -40.68
C ASP A 32 -15.75 10.43 -40.00
N PHE A 33 -15.18 11.59 -39.60
CA PHE A 33 -14.07 11.63 -38.66
C PHE A 33 -14.64 11.19 -37.31
N VAL A 34 -14.98 9.90 -37.20
CA VAL A 34 -15.35 9.25 -35.96
C VAL A 34 -14.16 9.50 -35.05
N GLY A 35 -14.42 10.31 -34.03
CA GLY A 35 -13.42 10.93 -33.19
C GLY A 35 -12.29 9.96 -32.90
N ARG A 36 -11.06 10.38 -33.23
CA ARG A 36 -9.86 9.73 -32.72
C ARG A 36 -10.11 9.50 -31.24
N PRO A 37 -10.29 8.25 -30.76
CA PRO A 37 -10.48 8.04 -29.35
C PRO A 37 -9.29 8.69 -28.68
N GLU A 38 -9.51 9.53 -27.68
CA GLU A 38 -8.44 9.97 -26.79
C GLU A 38 -7.89 8.71 -26.12
N THR A 39 -7.06 7.97 -26.84
CA THR A 39 -6.13 7.02 -26.26
C THR A 39 -5.11 7.88 -25.55
N ARG A 40 -5.50 8.37 -24.36
CA ARG A 40 -4.53 8.70 -23.32
C ARG A 40 -3.60 7.49 -23.29
N PRO A 41 -2.30 7.63 -23.62
CA PRO A 41 -1.40 6.50 -23.57
C PRO A 41 -1.38 6.05 -22.11
N VAL A 42 -2.09 4.96 -21.80
CA VAL A 42 -1.96 4.28 -20.52
C VAL A 42 -0.66 3.47 -20.60
N LEU A 43 0.44 4.18 -20.81
CA LEU A 43 1.76 3.60 -20.67
C LEU A 43 2.02 3.53 -19.16
N PRO A 44 2.46 2.37 -18.64
CA PRO A 44 2.80 2.25 -17.23
C PRO A 44 3.83 3.32 -16.84
N PRO A 45 3.84 3.81 -15.59
CA PRO A 45 4.68 4.93 -15.14
C PRO A 45 6.19 4.72 -15.34
N PHE A 46 6.60 3.50 -15.69
CA PHE A 46 7.96 3.14 -16.07
C PHE A 46 8.37 3.60 -17.49
N VAL A 47 7.44 3.79 -18.43
CA VAL A 47 7.75 4.01 -19.86
C VAL A 47 7.60 5.47 -20.30
N ALA A 48 6.82 6.29 -19.58
CA ALA A 48 6.55 7.66 -19.96
C ALA A 48 7.12 8.66 -18.94
N LEU A 49 8.13 9.44 -19.37
CA LEU A 49 8.52 10.65 -18.65
C LEU A 49 7.35 11.65 -18.62
N PRO A 50 7.31 12.57 -17.64
CA PRO A 50 6.24 13.54 -17.52
C PRO A 50 6.02 14.27 -18.84
N LEU A 51 4.79 14.16 -19.39
CA LEU A 51 4.37 14.74 -20.68
C LEU A 51 4.54 16.27 -20.76
N LYS A 52 4.87 16.92 -19.63
CA LYS A 52 5.17 18.35 -19.54
C LYS A 52 6.55 18.73 -20.10
N THR A 53 7.44 17.75 -20.33
CA THR A 53 8.81 18.00 -20.78
C THR A 53 8.97 17.65 -22.26
N PRO A 54 9.56 18.53 -23.09
CA PRO A 54 9.75 18.24 -24.52
C PRO A 54 10.67 17.03 -24.72
N ALA A 55 10.34 16.17 -25.69
CA ALA A 55 11.04 14.90 -25.94
C ALA A 55 12.56 15.04 -26.12
N ALA A 56 13.01 16.15 -26.70
CA ALA A 56 14.43 16.45 -26.91
C ALA A 56 15.24 16.56 -25.59
N PHE A 57 14.60 16.86 -24.46
CA PHE A 57 15.27 17.05 -23.17
C PHE A 57 15.20 15.83 -22.25
N HIS A 58 14.48 14.77 -22.64
CA HIS A 58 14.25 13.59 -21.80
C HIS A 58 15.54 12.91 -21.35
N GLU A 59 16.58 12.87 -22.19
CA GLU A 59 17.88 12.30 -21.81
C GLU A 59 18.65 13.19 -20.84
N ARG A 60 18.63 14.50 -21.06
CA ARG A 60 19.28 15.48 -20.16
C ARG A 60 18.60 15.48 -18.78
N ILE A 61 17.28 15.40 -18.75
CA ILE A 61 16.49 15.33 -17.51
C ILE A 61 16.83 14.05 -16.75
N ARG A 62 16.80 12.88 -17.41
CA ARG A 62 17.19 11.60 -16.79
C ARG A 62 18.63 11.63 -16.28
N SER A 63 19.55 12.20 -17.06
CA SER A 63 20.96 12.34 -16.65
C SER A 63 21.10 13.24 -15.41
N LEU A 64 20.42 14.39 -15.39
CA LEU A 64 20.40 15.28 -14.22
C LEU A 64 19.77 14.63 -13.00
N GLU A 65 18.67 13.89 -13.15
CA GLU A 65 18.02 13.17 -12.05
C GLU A 65 18.92 12.06 -11.49
N ARG A 66 19.61 11.32 -12.37
CA ARG A 66 20.63 10.34 -11.96
C ARG A 66 21.82 10.99 -11.26
N ALA A 67 22.31 12.12 -11.76
CA ALA A 67 23.40 12.84 -11.13
C ALA A 67 23.01 13.40 -9.75
N ARG A 68 21.79 13.95 -9.63
CA ARG A 68 21.22 14.44 -8.36
C ARG A 68 21.08 13.30 -7.35
N THR A 69 20.46 12.18 -7.75
CA THR A 69 20.31 11.00 -6.88
C THR A 69 21.67 10.40 -6.52
N GLY A 70 22.61 10.31 -7.47
CA GLY A 70 23.97 9.86 -7.22
C GLY A 70 24.72 10.72 -6.20
N ASN A 71 24.66 12.05 -6.33
CA ASN A 71 25.29 12.97 -5.38
C ASN A 71 24.64 12.90 -3.99
N PHE A 72 23.31 12.82 -3.93
CA PHE A 72 22.57 12.66 -2.68
C PHE A 72 22.95 11.37 -1.95
N LEU A 73 23.00 10.24 -2.65
CA LEU A 73 23.36 8.95 -2.08
C LEU A 73 24.81 8.93 -1.58
N LYS A 74 25.76 9.52 -2.33
CA LYS A 74 27.16 9.66 -1.91
C LYS A 74 27.27 10.37 -0.55
N HIS A 75 26.59 11.51 -0.39
CA HIS A 75 26.58 12.23 0.88
C HIS A 75 25.99 11.37 2.02
N LYS A 76 24.86 10.69 1.79
CA LYS A 76 24.23 9.83 2.80
C LYS A 76 25.07 8.61 3.18
N LEU A 77 25.88 8.11 2.27
CA LEU A 77 26.79 6.99 2.54
C LEU A 77 27.96 7.44 3.42
N CYS A 78 28.50 8.64 3.20
CA CYS A 78 29.54 9.23 4.06
C CYS A 78 29.01 9.52 5.48
N SER A 79 27.77 10.00 5.59
CA SER A 79 27.13 10.31 6.88
C SER A 79 26.38 9.11 7.48
N ARG A 80 26.72 7.87 7.11
CA ARG A 80 25.98 6.69 7.55
C ARG A 80 26.29 6.37 9.02
N PRO A 81 25.30 6.35 9.93
CA PRO A 81 25.54 6.05 11.34
C PRO A 81 25.91 4.58 11.55
N GLN A 82 26.69 4.31 12.59
CA GLN A 82 27.06 2.94 12.97
C GLN A 82 25.88 2.23 13.63
N ARG A 83 25.86 0.89 13.57
CA ARG A 83 24.85 0.06 14.27
C ARG A 83 24.71 0.41 15.75
N ALA A 84 25.83 0.62 16.45
CA ALA A 84 25.82 0.95 17.88
C ALA A 84 25.08 2.25 18.18
N GLU A 85 25.19 3.25 17.31
CA GLU A 85 24.47 4.52 17.45
C GLU A 85 22.96 4.34 17.25
N LEU A 86 22.56 3.56 16.23
CA LEU A 86 21.15 3.23 16.01
C LEU A 86 20.52 2.46 17.18
N VAL A 87 21.32 1.63 17.84
CA VAL A 87 20.93 0.90 19.05
C VAL A 87 20.77 1.85 20.25
N ARG A 88 21.73 2.75 20.48
CA ARG A 88 21.65 3.78 21.54
C ARG A 88 20.42 4.68 21.37
N LEU A 89 20.08 5.00 20.12
CA LEU A 89 18.88 5.78 19.78
C LEU A 89 17.58 4.96 19.84
N HIS A 90 17.64 3.67 20.20
CA HIS A 90 16.50 2.74 20.25
C HIS A 90 15.77 2.56 18.90
N ILE A 91 16.46 2.79 17.79
CA ILE A 91 15.95 2.49 16.44
C ILE A 91 16.12 1.00 16.16
N LEU A 92 17.31 0.45 16.44
CA LEU A 92 17.59 -0.98 16.38
C LEU A 92 17.61 -1.59 17.77
N GLN A 93 17.31 -2.89 17.85
CA GLN A 93 17.34 -3.63 19.12
C GLN A 93 18.76 -4.09 19.47
N GLU A 94 19.05 -4.16 20.77
CA GLU A 94 20.29 -4.69 21.37
C GLU A 94 20.39 -6.22 21.28
N THR A 95 20.03 -6.83 20.16
CA THR A 95 20.03 -8.28 20.02
C THR A 95 20.85 -8.73 18.83
N GLN A 96 21.60 -9.82 18.99
CA GLN A 96 22.34 -10.52 17.94
C GLN A 96 21.48 -11.55 17.17
N ALA A 97 20.18 -11.62 17.45
CA ALA A 97 19.27 -12.55 16.78
C ALA A 97 18.99 -12.11 15.33
N GLU A 98 18.72 -13.11 14.49
CA GLU A 98 18.34 -12.94 13.10
C GLU A 98 17.10 -12.01 12.97
N PRO A 99 17.06 -11.12 11.95
CA PRO A 99 16.06 -10.05 11.85
C PRO A 99 14.60 -10.53 11.83
N SER A 100 14.30 -11.74 11.33
CA SER A 100 12.93 -12.28 11.34
C SER A 100 12.42 -12.59 12.76
N LEU A 101 13.31 -12.96 13.69
CA LEU A 101 12.94 -13.34 15.06
C LEU A 101 12.88 -12.16 16.04
N GLN A 102 13.47 -11.02 15.71
CA GLN A 102 13.58 -9.86 16.61
C GLN A 102 12.22 -9.37 17.10
N ALA A 103 11.21 -9.32 16.22
CA ALA A 103 9.87 -8.89 16.57
C ALA A 103 9.23 -9.80 17.63
N THR A 104 9.32 -11.12 17.43
CA THR A 104 8.78 -12.14 18.34
C THR A 104 9.50 -12.12 19.69
N GLN A 105 10.83 -11.98 19.67
CA GLN A 105 11.62 -11.88 20.90
C GLN A 105 11.26 -10.63 21.70
N MET A 106 11.06 -9.48 21.06
CA MET A 106 10.64 -8.26 21.75
C MET A 106 9.24 -8.39 22.35
N LYS A 107 8.32 -9.06 21.66
CA LYS A 107 6.99 -9.34 22.18
C LYS A 107 7.06 -10.20 23.45
N LEU A 108 7.87 -11.25 23.42
CA LEU A 108 8.10 -12.12 24.59
C LEU A 108 8.75 -11.35 25.74
N LYS A 109 9.81 -10.57 25.46
CA LYS A 109 10.49 -9.75 26.48
C LYS A 109 9.50 -8.80 27.17
N ARG A 110 8.64 -8.12 26.40
CA ARG A 110 7.62 -7.23 26.94
C ARG A 110 6.57 -7.96 27.78
N ALA A 111 6.12 -9.13 27.35
CA ALA A 111 5.15 -9.93 28.10
C ALA A 111 5.72 -10.35 29.46
N ARG A 112 6.93 -10.91 29.49
CA ARG A 112 7.60 -11.29 30.74
C ARG A 112 7.77 -10.10 31.70
N LEU A 113 8.24 -8.97 31.18
CA LEU A 113 8.38 -7.76 32.01
C LEU A 113 7.03 -7.27 32.54
N ALA A 114 5.95 -7.38 31.76
CA ALA A 114 4.62 -7.00 32.23
C ALA A 114 4.15 -7.91 33.37
N ASP A 115 4.34 -9.23 33.23
CA ASP A 115 3.98 -10.21 34.26
C ASP A 115 4.79 -9.99 35.56
N ASP A 116 6.11 -9.82 35.43
CA ASP A 116 7.02 -9.54 36.56
C ASP A 116 6.65 -8.24 37.30
N LEU A 117 6.30 -7.19 36.54
CA LEU A 117 5.85 -5.92 37.11
C LEU A 117 4.49 -6.07 37.78
N ASN A 118 3.58 -6.86 37.21
CA ASN A 118 2.25 -7.08 37.76
C ASN A 118 2.32 -7.77 39.13
N GLU A 119 3.19 -8.76 39.30
CA GLU A 119 3.45 -9.40 40.60
C GLU A 119 3.98 -8.39 41.63
N LYS A 120 4.95 -7.57 41.25
CA LYS A 120 5.54 -6.53 42.13
C LYS A 120 4.53 -5.46 42.52
N ILE A 121 3.62 -5.10 41.62
CA ILE A 121 2.56 -4.13 41.89
C ILE A 121 1.50 -4.75 42.81
N ALA A 122 1.17 -6.04 42.65
CA ALA A 122 0.26 -6.73 43.54
C ALA A 122 0.78 -6.78 44.99
N GLN A 123 2.10 -6.88 45.16
CA GLN A 123 2.79 -6.85 46.46
C GLN A 123 3.15 -5.42 46.93
N ARG A 124 2.54 -4.38 46.37
CA ARG A 124 2.85 -3.00 46.74
C ARG A 124 2.47 -2.75 48.21
N PRO A 125 3.42 -2.40 49.09
CA PRO A 125 3.15 -2.20 50.51
C PRO A 125 2.20 -1.01 50.73
N GLY A 126 1.33 -1.15 51.73
CA GLY A 126 0.37 -0.12 52.08
C GLY A 126 1.04 1.15 52.65
N PRO A 127 0.32 2.29 52.71
CA PRO A 127 0.84 3.53 53.26
C PRO A 127 1.23 3.41 54.74
N MET A 128 0.50 2.61 55.52
CA MET A 128 0.82 2.35 56.93
C MET A 128 2.17 1.62 57.09
N GLU A 129 2.44 0.64 56.23
CA GLU A 129 3.72 -0.08 56.25
C GLU A 129 4.92 0.83 55.93
N LEU A 130 4.71 1.89 55.14
CA LEU A 130 5.75 2.87 54.82
C LEU A 130 6.02 3.84 55.98
N VAL A 131 5.01 4.14 56.79
CA VAL A 131 5.14 4.91 58.03
C VAL A 131 5.88 4.09 59.09
N GLU A 132 5.54 2.82 59.26
CA GLU A 132 6.26 1.89 60.17
C GLU A 132 7.75 1.73 59.78
N LYS A 133 8.04 1.74 58.47
CA LYS A 133 9.40 1.71 57.93
C LYS A 133 10.12 3.07 58.03
N ASN A 134 9.51 4.09 58.63
CA ASN A 134 10.02 5.46 58.78
C ASN A 134 10.41 6.14 57.45
N ILE A 135 9.82 5.69 56.33
CA ILE A 135 10.02 6.30 55.01
C ILE A 135 9.08 7.51 54.86
N LEU A 136 7.90 7.45 55.48
CA LEU A 136 6.92 8.53 55.52
C LEU A 136 6.77 9.05 56.95
N PRO A 137 6.75 10.39 57.17
CA PRO A 137 6.45 10.97 58.47
C PRO A 137 4.94 10.85 58.82
N VAL A 138 4.65 10.80 60.13
CA VAL A 138 3.32 10.52 60.70
C VAL A 138 2.28 11.64 60.44
N ASP A 139 2.71 12.84 60.00
CA ASP A 139 1.82 14.00 59.81
C ASP A 139 0.99 13.98 58.51
N SER A 140 0.75 12.80 57.93
CA SER A 140 -0.14 12.65 56.78
C SER A 140 -1.60 12.57 57.25
N GLN A 141 -2.10 13.61 57.92
CA GLN A 141 -3.52 13.71 58.20
C GLN A 141 -4.29 13.77 56.88
N SER A 142 -5.05 12.70 56.68
CA SER A 142 -6.32 12.60 55.97
C SER A 142 -6.98 13.94 55.62
N ASP A 143 -6.60 14.55 54.50
CA ASP A 143 -7.48 15.48 53.79
C ASP A 143 -7.92 14.86 52.48
N GLN A 144 -9.11 14.27 52.57
CA GLN A 144 -9.97 14.04 51.44
C GLN A 144 -10.12 15.36 50.66
N LYS A 145 -9.45 15.47 49.52
CA LYS A 145 -9.98 16.25 48.41
C LYS A 145 -10.22 15.30 47.24
N ALA A 146 -11.37 14.65 47.34
CA ALA A 146 -12.22 14.44 46.18
C ALA A 146 -12.47 15.81 45.53
N SER A 147 -11.60 16.22 44.62
CA SER A 147 -12.01 17.07 43.50
C SER A 147 -11.66 16.30 42.25
N ALA A 148 -12.70 15.69 41.69
CA ALA A 148 -12.69 15.10 40.37
C ALA A 148 -11.91 16.00 39.39
N PRO A 149 -10.87 15.49 38.71
CA PRO A 149 -10.52 16.02 37.42
C PRO A 149 -11.68 15.65 36.51
N GLN A 150 -12.44 16.67 36.09
CA GLN A 150 -13.37 16.55 34.97
C GLN A 150 -12.67 15.79 33.84
N PRO A 151 -13.19 14.66 33.35
CA PRO A 151 -12.71 14.09 32.11
C PRO A 151 -13.20 15.02 30.99
N SER A 152 -12.39 16.02 30.64
CA SER A 152 -12.48 16.61 29.32
C SER A 152 -12.18 15.47 28.35
N ALA A 153 -13.24 14.92 27.77
CA ALA A 153 -13.19 13.83 26.83
C ALA A 153 -12.32 14.21 25.64
N THR A 154 -11.02 13.94 25.73
CA THR A 154 -10.24 13.51 24.58
C THR A 154 -10.18 12.00 24.68
N VAL A 155 -11.24 11.38 24.16
CA VAL A 155 -11.21 9.99 23.75
C VAL A 155 -9.99 9.86 22.84
N VAL A 156 -8.94 9.18 23.31
CA VAL A 156 -7.93 8.64 22.42
C VAL A 156 -8.56 7.37 21.85
N PRO A 157 -8.97 7.31 20.58
CA PRO A 157 -9.45 6.06 20.01
C PRO A 157 -8.22 5.31 19.54
N CYS A 158 -7.58 4.52 20.41
CA CYS A 158 -6.45 3.71 19.98
C CYS A 158 -6.42 2.31 20.60
N VAL A 159 -7.58 1.66 20.72
CA VAL A 159 -7.69 0.19 20.82
C VAL A 159 -9.03 -0.34 20.27
N THR A 160 -9.49 0.14 19.10
CA THR A 160 -10.61 -0.50 18.37
C THR A 160 -10.53 -0.38 16.85
N LEU A 161 -9.32 -0.33 16.26
CA LEU A 161 -9.15 -0.59 14.81
C LEU A 161 -8.58 -1.99 14.51
N GLY A 162 -8.57 -2.88 15.50
CA GLY A 162 -8.29 -4.32 15.29
C GLY A 162 -9.57 -5.17 15.18
N SER A 163 -10.61 -4.84 15.96
CA SER A 163 -11.81 -5.69 16.04
C SER A 163 -12.87 -5.37 14.98
N LEU A 164 -12.86 -4.17 14.38
CA LEU A 164 -13.80 -3.82 13.32
C LEU A 164 -13.33 -4.28 11.93
N LEU A 165 -12.02 -4.44 11.69
CA LEU A 165 -11.50 -4.87 10.39
C LEU A 165 -11.64 -6.39 10.16
N LEU A 166 -11.77 -7.19 11.22
CA LEU A 166 -12.03 -8.63 11.10
C LEU A 166 -13.53 -8.95 10.97
N LYS A 167 -14.43 -8.08 11.44
CA LYS A 167 -15.89 -8.23 11.24
C LYS A 167 -16.32 -7.94 9.79
N VAL A 168 -15.74 -6.91 9.14
CA VAL A 168 -16.08 -6.56 7.75
C VAL A 168 -15.56 -7.60 6.74
N ARG A 169 -14.47 -8.32 7.04
CA ARG A 169 -14.00 -9.43 6.18
C ARG A 169 -14.80 -10.72 6.33
N PHE A 170 -15.45 -10.95 7.48
CA PHE A 170 -16.19 -12.19 7.72
C PHE A 170 -17.64 -12.13 7.21
N GLU A 171 -18.28 -10.95 7.24
CA GLU A 171 -19.63 -10.76 6.69
C GLU A 171 -19.67 -10.89 5.15
N ALA A 172 -18.63 -10.41 4.46
CA ALA A 172 -18.50 -10.52 3.01
C ALA A 172 -18.26 -11.98 2.53
N ALA A 173 -17.62 -12.81 3.35
CA ALA A 173 -17.37 -14.22 3.04
C ALA A 173 -18.64 -15.08 3.13
N LEU A 174 -19.58 -14.74 4.03
CA LEU A 174 -20.86 -15.44 4.19
C LEU A 174 -21.90 -15.03 3.13
N HIS A 175 -21.78 -13.85 2.52
CA HIS A 175 -22.68 -13.44 1.45
C HIS A 175 -22.32 -14.09 0.09
N PHE A 176 -21.02 -14.30 -0.19
CA PHE A 176 -20.58 -14.95 -1.43
C PHE A 176 -20.95 -16.44 -1.46
N THR A 177 -20.87 -17.14 -0.34
CA THR A 177 -21.29 -18.55 -0.24
C THR A 177 -22.80 -18.74 -0.31
N LYS A 178 -23.58 -17.77 0.20
CA LYS A 178 -25.05 -17.80 0.13
C LYS A 178 -25.59 -17.53 -1.28
N VAL A 179 -24.94 -16.63 -2.04
CA VAL A 179 -25.26 -16.39 -3.47
C VAL A 179 -24.85 -17.59 -4.34
N CYS A 180 -23.70 -18.23 -4.06
CA CYS A 180 -23.29 -19.44 -4.78
C CYS A 180 -24.23 -20.64 -4.55
N LEU A 181 -24.72 -20.87 -3.33
CA LEU A 181 -25.67 -21.97 -3.07
C LEU A 181 -27.04 -21.73 -3.73
N HIS A 182 -27.50 -20.48 -3.83
CA HIS A 182 -28.76 -20.14 -4.49
C HIS A 182 -28.70 -20.34 -6.02
N LEU A 183 -27.55 -20.06 -6.65
CA LEU A 183 -27.35 -20.27 -8.09
C LEU A 183 -27.18 -21.76 -8.46
N LEU A 184 -26.57 -22.58 -7.59
CA LEU A 184 -26.53 -24.04 -7.80
C LEU A 184 -27.89 -24.72 -7.59
N SER A 185 -28.80 -24.10 -6.84
CA SER A 185 -30.17 -24.61 -6.63
C SER A 185 -31.13 -24.25 -7.78
N CYS A 186 -30.73 -23.39 -8.71
CA CYS A 186 -31.52 -23.00 -9.88
C CYS A 186 -31.07 -23.68 -11.19
N SER A 187 -30.06 -24.56 -11.14
CA SER A 187 -29.60 -25.35 -12.30
C SER A 187 -29.78 -26.87 -12.10
N PHE A 188 -30.67 -27.27 -11.17
CA PHE A 188 -31.17 -28.64 -11.09
C PHE A 188 -32.70 -28.63 -11.03
#